data_AF-A0AAI8DJ42-F1
#
_entry.id   AF-A0AAI8DJ42-F1
#
_cell.length_a   1.000
_cell.length_b   1.000
_cell.length_c   1.000
_cell.angle_alpha   90.00
_cell.angle_beta   90.00
_cell.angle_gamma   90.00
#
_symmetry.space_group_name_H-M   'P 1'
#
loop_
_entity.id
_entity.type
_entity.pdbx_description
1 polymer ?
#
loop_
_entity_poly.entity_id
_entity_poly.type
_entity_poly.pdbx_seq_one_letter_code
_entity_poly.pdbx_strand_id
1 'polypeptide(L)'
;MVVGLGVYICLLLLANYLIKNEKFYIIHTMFTIIFICFSQIPLNYYAKLDGDLNGIVLVFGLMFTILMSVSMFLQVICDLISYTNLFRAETIDKMFKIVSDPLEVVGNILKSVWLLLFGIHLIQNNEYGIGLLFLIWGLLIVYYIGILIYYVTRYKKGISPNVFFINIETLLIFLILYIGTFII
;
A
#
# COMPACT_ATOMS: atom_id res chain seq x y z
N MET A 1 -5.16 7.33 12.79
CA MET A 1 -4.88 8.28 11.68
C MET A 1 -3.72 9.23 11.98
N VAL A 2 -3.83 10.14 12.97
CA VAL A 2 -2.75 11.10 13.34
C VAL A 2 -1.44 10.41 13.73
N VAL A 3 -1.53 9.32 14.50
CA VAL A 3 -0.37 8.50 14.87
C VAL A 3 0.35 7.97 13.63
N GLY A 4 -0.37 7.43 12.64
CA GLY A 4 0.22 6.94 11.40
C GLY A 4 0.95 8.02 10.62
N LEU A 5 0.39 9.24 10.56
CA LEU A 5 1.02 10.37 9.89
C LEU A 5 2.27 10.86 10.64
N GLY A 6 2.23 10.88 11.97
CA GLY A 6 3.40 11.18 12.80
C GLY A 6 4.54 10.16 12.62
N VAL A 7 4.20 8.86 12.62
CA VAL A 7 5.16 7.78 12.31
C VAL A 7 5.72 7.93 10.90
N TYR A 8 4.88 8.33 9.94
CA TYR A 8 5.31 8.57 8.57
C TYR A 8 6.31 9.72 8.44
N ILE A 9 6.03 10.88 9.06
CA ILE A 9 6.96 12.01 9.10
C ILE A 9 8.29 11.60 9.75
N CYS A 10 8.22 10.86 10.86
CA CYS A 10 9.41 10.32 11.53
C CYS A 10 10.24 9.43 10.59
N LEU A 11 9.57 8.52 9.85
CA LEU A 11 10.22 7.66 8.86
C LEU A 11 10.89 8.49 7.76
N LEU A 12 10.25 9.51 7.21
CA LEU A 12 10.84 10.39 6.20
C LEU A 12 12.09 11.11 6.70
N LEU A 13 12.05 11.65 7.91
CA LEU A 13 13.18 12.35 8.53
C LEU A 13 14.37 11.41 8.80
N LEU A 14 14.08 10.16 9.17
CA LEU A 14 15.09 9.16 9.50
C LEU A 14 15.50 8.27 8.31
N ALA A 15 14.79 8.31 7.18
CA ALA A 15 14.95 7.36 6.08
C ALA A 15 16.40 7.25 5.59
N ASN A 16 17.04 8.39 5.33
CA ASN A 16 18.43 8.42 4.86
C ASN A 16 19.40 7.80 5.87
N TYR A 17 19.17 8.01 7.17
CA TYR A 17 19.98 7.41 8.23
C TYR A 17 19.73 5.91 8.35
N LEU A 18 18.47 5.49 8.32
CA LEU A 18 18.10 4.07 8.44
C LEU A 18 18.60 3.24 7.26
N ILE A 19 18.49 3.76 6.04
CA ILE A 19 18.99 3.12 4.82
C ILE A 19 20.52 3.01 4.86
N LYS A 20 21.23 4.08 5.22
CA LYS A 20 22.71 4.07 5.29
C LYS A 20 23.27 3.10 6.33
N ASN A 21 22.52 2.83 7.38
CA ASN A 21 22.91 1.89 8.43
C ASN A 21 22.23 0.51 8.27
N GLU A 22 21.62 0.23 7.11
CA GLU A 22 20.99 -1.04 6.78
C GLU A 22 19.93 -1.50 7.81
N LYS A 23 19.27 -0.56 8.49
CA LYS A 23 18.25 -0.84 9.50
C LYS A 23 16.86 -1.04 8.87
N PHE A 24 16.77 -1.95 7.91
CA PHE A 24 15.54 -2.21 7.14
C PHE A 24 14.37 -2.71 8.00
N TYR A 25 14.66 -3.50 9.05
CA TYR A 25 13.63 -3.96 9.98
C TYR A 25 12.87 -2.80 10.65
N ILE A 26 13.55 -1.67 10.94
CA ILE A 26 12.92 -0.47 11.50
C ILE A 26 12.01 0.18 10.46
N ILE A 27 12.47 0.27 9.21
CA ILE A 27 11.71 0.83 8.10
C ILE A 27 10.42 0.04 7.89
N HIS A 28 10.51 -1.29 7.74
CA HIS A 28 9.32 -2.12 7.53
C HIS A 28 8.41 -2.16 8.75
N THR A 29 8.94 -2.10 9.98
CA THR A 29 8.12 -2.00 11.21
C THR A 29 7.32 -0.69 11.22
N MET A 30 7.96 0.43 10.86
CA MET A 30 7.26 1.71 10.73
C MET A 30 6.16 1.63 9.67
N PHE A 31 6.44 1.03 8.50
CA PHE A 31 5.42 0.82 7.46
C PHE A 31 4.25 -0.05 7.94
N THR A 32 4.50 -1.14 8.68
CA THR A 32 3.42 -1.95 9.27
C THR A 32 2.51 -1.09 10.15
N ILE A 33 3.09 -0.26 11.03
CA ILE A 33 2.31 0.64 11.90
C ILE A 33 1.52 1.66 11.08
N ILE A 34 2.14 2.22 10.03
CA ILE A 34 1.49 3.16 9.11
C ILE A 34 0.27 2.52 8.45
N PHE A 35 0.40 1.32 7.86
CA PHE A 35 -0.72 0.64 7.19
C PHE A 35 -1.84 0.25 8.15
N ILE A 36 -1.51 -0.20 9.36
CA ILE A 36 -2.51 -0.43 10.42
C ILE A 36 -3.24 0.87 10.74
N CYS A 37 -2.53 1.99 10.91
CA CYS A 37 -3.16 3.28 11.16
C CYS A 37 -4.00 3.80 9.99
N PHE A 38 -3.64 3.42 8.76
CA PHE A 38 -4.35 3.79 7.52
C PHE A 38 -5.62 2.97 7.28
N SER A 39 -5.81 1.83 7.95
CA SER A 39 -7.11 1.13 7.98
C SER A 39 -8.27 2.02 8.45
N GLN A 40 -7.96 3.09 9.19
CA GLN A 40 -8.93 4.09 9.64
C GLN A 40 -9.48 4.96 8.50
N ILE A 41 -8.78 5.08 7.38
CA ILE A 41 -9.21 5.89 6.23
C ILE A 41 -10.49 5.30 5.61
N PRO A 42 -10.53 4.01 5.21
CA PRO A 42 -11.77 3.37 4.76
C PRO A 42 -12.92 3.50 5.77
N LEU A 43 -12.64 3.35 7.07
CA LEU A 43 -13.65 3.47 8.13
C LEU A 43 -14.23 4.89 8.24
N ASN A 44 -13.38 5.90 8.13
CA ASN A 44 -13.83 7.30 8.19
C ASN A 44 -14.72 7.66 6.99
N TYR A 45 -14.34 7.23 5.79
CA TYR A 45 -15.20 7.44 4.62
C TYR A 45 -16.52 6.68 4.74
N TYR A 46 -16.49 5.47 5.28
CA TYR A 46 -17.71 4.70 5.53
C TYR A 46 -18.68 5.41 6.47
N ALA A 47 -18.17 6.08 7.50
CA ALA A 47 -18.98 6.83 8.44
C ALA A 47 -19.56 8.14 7.88
N LYS A 48 -19.06 8.63 6.73
CA LYS A 48 -19.39 9.95 6.17
C LYS A 48 -20.18 9.90 4.88
N LEU A 49 -20.03 8.83 4.11
CA LEU A 49 -20.67 8.68 2.80
C LEU A 49 -21.87 7.74 2.91
N ASP A 50 -22.90 8.01 2.11
CA ASP A 50 -24.09 7.17 2.04
C ASP A 50 -24.16 6.43 0.70
N GLY A 51 -24.90 5.31 0.69
CA GLY A 51 -25.27 4.58 -0.53
C GLY A 51 -24.74 3.14 -0.60
N ASP A 52 -25.25 2.40 -1.59
CA ASP A 52 -25.08 0.94 -1.70
C ASP A 52 -23.62 0.50 -1.90
N LEU A 53 -22.78 1.35 -2.50
CA LEU A 53 -21.35 1.06 -2.70
C LEU A 53 -20.53 1.21 -1.41
N ASN A 54 -21.07 1.84 -0.36
CA ASN A 54 -20.29 2.23 0.82
C ASN A 54 -19.64 1.02 1.51
N GLY A 55 -20.42 -0.06 1.73
CA GLY A 55 -19.91 -1.30 2.32
C GLY A 55 -18.84 -1.99 1.46
N ILE A 56 -19.00 -1.97 0.13
CA ILE A 56 -18.04 -2.60 -0.80
C ILE A 56 -16.72 -1.81 -0.78
N VAL A 57 -16.80 -0.49 -0.85
CA VAL A 57 -15.64 0.41 -0.77
C VAL A 57 -14.87 0.19 0.53
N LEU A 58 -15.57 0.08 1.67
CA LEU A 58 -14.96 -0.22 2.96
C LEU A 58 -14.19 -1.54 2.93
N VAL A 59 -14.82 -2.62 2.45
CA VAL A 59 -14.21 -3.96 2.43
C VAL A 59 -12.95 -3.97 1.58
N PHE A 60 -12.99 -3.42 0.36
CA PHE A 60 -11.83 -3.38 -0.52
C PHE A 60 -10.68 -2.53 0.05
N GLY A 61 -11.00 -1.38 0.67
CA GLY A 61 -10.00 -0.54 1.34
C GLY A 61 -9.34 -1.25 2.53
N LEU A 62 -10.14 -1.93 3.37
CA LEU A 62 -9.61 -2.71 4.48
C LEU A 62 -8.76 -3.89 4.00
N MET A 63 -9.23 -4.66 3.01
CA MET A 63 -8.46 -5.76 2.43
C MET A 63 -7.09 -5.28 1.95
N PHE A 64 -7.03 -4.17 1.21
CA PHE A 64 -5.76 -3.59 0.79
C PHE A 64 -4.85 -3.27 1.98
N THR A 65 -5.34 -2.54 2.99
CA THR A 65 -4.52 -2.16 4.15
C THR A 65 -4.05 -3.36 4.97
N ILE A 66 -4.86 -4.42 5.07
CA ILE A 66 -4.48 -5.67 5.75
C ILE A 66 -3.40 -6.40 4.95
N LEU A 67 -3.56 -6.57 3.63
CA LEU A 67 -2.55 -7.23 2.80
C LEU A 67 -1.20 -6.51 2.88
N MET A 68 -1.19 -5.18 2.82
CA MET A 68 0.06 -4.41 2.94
C MET A 68 0.67 -4.53 4.34
N SER A 69 -0.16 -4.50 5.40
CA SER A 69 0.33 -4.70 6.77
C SER A 69 0.99 -6.06 6.94
N VAL A 70 0.37 -7.12 6.40
CA VAL A 70 0.90 -8.50 6.42
C VAL A 70 2.19 -8.59 5.61
N SER A 71 2.23 -8.01 4.40
CA SER A 71 3.45 -7.99 3.59
C SER A 71 4.60 -7.35 4.36
N MET A 72 4.42 -6.13 4.87
CA MET A 72 5.45 -5.41 5.62
C MET A 72 5.88 -6.17 6.87
N PHE A 73 4.95 -6.82 7.58
CA PHE A 73 5.28 -7.62 8.75
C PHE A 73 6.13 -8.86 8.41
N LEU A 74 5.86 -9.51 7.28
CA LEU A 74 6.70 -10.60 6.77
C LEU A 74 8.11 -10.09 6.43
N GLN A 75 8.22 -8.89 5.84
CA GLN A 75 9.52 -8.26 5.58
C GLN A 75 10.29 -7.98 6.86
N VAL A 76 9.64 -7.52 7.93
CA VAL A 76 10.27 -7.36 9.26
C VAL A 76 10.86 -8.69 9.75
N ILE A 77 10.13 -9.79 9.62
CA ILE A 77 10.62 -11.12 10.02
C ILE A 77 11.86 -11.48 9.20
N CYS A 78 11.82 -11.30 7.88
CA CYS A 78 12.97 -11.56 7.00
C CYS A 78 14.19 -10.72 7.37
N ASP A 79 14.02 -9.43 7.66
CA ASP A 79 15.11 -8.54 8.04
C ASP A 79 15.72 -8.91 9.39
N LEU A 80 14.90 -9.31 10.37
CA LEU A 80 15.39 -9.77 11.68
C LEU A 80 16.19 -11.06 11.54
N ILE A 81 15.71 -12.02 10.74
CA ILE A 81 16.44 -13.25 10.45
C ILE A 81 17.77 -12.92 9.77
N SER A 82 17.78 -12.00 8.81
CA SER A 82 19.00 -11.53 8.13
C SER A 82 20.00 -10.92 9.12
N TYR A 83 19.53 -10.05 10.02
CA TYR A 83 20.35 -9.40 11.03
C TYR A 83 21.01 -10.41 12.00
N THR A 84 20.32 -11.50 12.32
CA THR A 84 20.86 -12.55 13.20
C THR A 84 21.87 -13.48 12.52
N ASN A 85 22.09 -13.38 11.20
CA ASN A 85 22.93 -14.29 10.41
C ASN A 85 22.57 -15.79 10.58
N LEU A 86 21.34 -16.11 10.99
CA LEU A 86 20.87 -17.47 11.24
C LEU A 86 20.78 -18.32 9.97
N PHE A 87 20.59 -17.68 8.81
CA PHE A 87 20.48 -18.33 7.50
C PHE A 87 21.33 -17.60 6.46
N ARG A 88 21.67 -18.28 5.35
CA ARG A 88 22.35 -17.64 4.21
C ARG A 88 21.45 -16.55 3.62
N ALA A 89 22.03 -15.38 3.36
CA ALA A 89 21.33 -14.22 2.79
C ALA A 89 20.55 -14.57 1.51
N GLU A 90 21.10 -15.46 0.66
CA GLU A 90 20.44 -15.90 -0.58
C GLU A 90 19.14 -16.70 -0.34
N THR A 91 19.04 -17.44 0.78
CA THR A 91 17.83 -18.15 1.16
C THR A 91 16.75 -17.19 1.67
N ILE A 92 17.17 -16.16 2.40
CA ILE A 92 16.28 -15.11 2.93
C ILE A 92 15.73 -14.25 1.78
N ASP A 93 16.58 -13.85 0.83
CA ASP A 93 16.16 -13.09 -0.36
C ASP A 93 15.16 -13.89 -1.22
N LYS A 94 15.34 -15.21 -1.34
CA LYS A 94 14.36 -16.09 -2.00
C LYS A 94 13.04 -16.17 -1.23
N MET A 95 13.07 -16.24 0.10
CA MET A 95 11.85 -16.22 0.92
C MET A 95 11.10 -14.89 0.77
N PHE A 96 11.81 -13.77 0.81
CA PHE A 96 11.25 -12.43 0.58
C PHE A 96 10.50 -12.36 -0.75
N LYS A 97 11.16 -12.75 -1.85
CA LYS A 97 10.59 -12.71 -3.21
C LYS A 97 9.40 -13.64 -3.43
N ILE A 98 9.33 -14.75 -2.69
CA ILE A 98 8.24 -15.72 -2.84
C ILE A 98 7.00 -15.30 -2.06
N VAL A 99 7.18 -14.69 -0.89
CA VAL A 99 6.06 -14.44 0.03
C VAL A 99 5.60 -12.99 -0.02
N SER A 100 6.53 -12.03 -0.01
CA SER A 100 6.18 -10.61 0.10
C SER A 100 5.84 -9.97 -1.25
N ASP A 101 6.70 -10.09 -2.26
CA ASP A 101 6.48 -9.46 -3.57
C ASP A 101 5.09 -9.76 -4.17
N PRO A 102 4.60 -11.03 -4.19
CA PRO A 102 3.30 -11.31 -4.76
C PRO A 102 2.15 -10.71 -3.95
N LEU A 103 2.28 -10.65 -2.62
CA LEU A 103 1.28 -10.03 -1.75
C LEU A 103 1.19 -8.53 -1.98
N GLU A 104 2.31 -7.85 -2.19
CA GLU A 104 2.31 -6.41 -2.52
C GLU A 104 1.68 -6.13 -3.87
N VAL A 105 1.97 -6.96 -4.88
CA VAL A 105 1.37 -6.82 -6.21
C VAL A 105 -0.15 -7.01 -6.13
N VAL A 106 -0.61 -8.07 -5.44
CA VAL A 106 -2.04 -8.31 -5.24
C VAL A 106 -2.68 -7.18 -4.42
N GLY A 107 -2.00 -6.70 -3.37
CA GLY A 107 -2.43 -5.54 -2.59
C GLY A 107 -2.62 -4.30 -3.46
N ASN A 108 -1.69 -4.01 -4.35
CA ASN A 108 -1.78 -2.87 -5.26
C ASN A 108 -2.87 -3.02 -6.35
N ILE A 109 -3.16 -4.24 -6.80
CA ILE A 109 -4.33 -4.51 -7.65
C ILE A 109 -5.61 -4.21 -6.87
N LEU A 110 -5.73 -4.71 -5.63
CA LEU A 110 -6.88 -4.44 -4.76
C LEU A 110 -7.04 -2.94 -4.46
N LYS A 111 -5.94 -2.23 -4.22
CA LYS A 111 -5.93 -0.76 -4.10
C LYS A 111 -6.53 -0.11 -5.34
N SER A 112 -6.11 -0.54 -6.53
CA SER A 112 -6.60 0.07 -7.77
C SER A 112 -8.09 -0.18 -7.98
N VAL A 113 -8.57 -1.41 -7.70
CA VAL A 113 -10.00 -1.74 -7.70
C VAL A 113 -10.75 -0.89 -6.67
N TRP A 114 -10.21 -0.76 -5.47
CA TRP A 114 -10.76 0.07 -4.41
C TRP A 114 -10.92 1.52 -4.87
N LEU A 115 -9.86 2.12 -5.45
CA LEU A 115 -9.89 3.52 -5.91
C LEU A 115 -10.90 3.74 -7.05
N LEU A 116 -11.08 2.77 -7.95
CA LEU A 116 -12.11 2.85 -8.98
C LEU A 116 -13.52 2.87 -8.36
N LEU A 117 -13.81 1.92 -7.46
CA LEU A 117 -15.10 1.86 -6.77
C LEU A 117 -15.34 3.10 -5.90
N PHE A 118 -14.30 3.55 -5.21
CA PHE A 118 -14.35 4.72 -4.34
C PHE A 118 -14.58 6.01 -5.13
N GLY A 119 -13.92 6.18 -6.28
CA GLY A 119 -14.14 7.31 -7.17
C GLY A 119 -15.57 7.40 -7.68
N ILE A 120 -16.17 6.25 -8.07
CA ILE A 120 -17.60 6.18 -8.45
C ILE A 120 -18.48 6.58 -7.25
N HIS A 121 -18.19 6.05 -6.07
CA HIS A 121 -18.97 6.30 -4.87
C HIS A 121 -18.94 7.77 -4.44
N LEU A 122 -17.78 8.42 -4.56
CA LEU A 122 -17.64 9.87 -4.31
C LEU A 122 -18.46 10.69 -5.30
N ILE A 123 -18.45 10.33 -6.59
CA ILE A 123 -19.27 11.00 -7.61
C ILE A 123 -20.77 10.87 -7.29
N GLN A 124 -21.21 9.70 -6.79
CA GLN A 124 -22.60 9.49 -6.34
C GLN A 124 -22.97 10.38 -5.14
N ASN A 125 -21.99 10.76 -4.33
CA ASN A 125 -22.13 11.68 -3.20
C ASN A 125 -21.85 13.15 -3.58
N ASN A 126 -21.85 13.49 -4.88
CA ASN A 126 -21.59 14.83 -5.44
C ASN A 126 -20.14 15.36 -5.29
N GLU A 127 -19.19 14.51 -4.87
CA GLU A 127 -17.77 14.85 -4.73
C GLU A 127 -17.01 14.63 -6.05
N TYR A 128 -17.43 15.32 -7.10
CA TYR A 128 -16.96 15.05 -8.48
C TYR A 128 -15.45 15.22 -8.66
N GLY A 129 -14.86 16.28 -8.10
CA GLY A 129 -13.44 16.59 -8.29
C GLY A 129 -12.53 15.52 -7.70
N ILE A 130 -12.77 15.17 -6.44
CA ILE A 130 -12.02 14.14 -5.71
C ILE A 130 -12.31 12.76 -6.32
N GLY A 131 -13.57 12.49 -6.68
CA GLY A 131 -13.97 11.23 -7.31
C GLY A 131 -13.28 10.96 -8.65
N LEU A 132 -13.22 11.94 -9.55
CA LEU A 132 -12.52 11.83 -10.85
C LEU A 132 -11.02 11.57 -10.67
N LEU A 133 -10.40 12.22 -9.70
CA LEU A 133 -8.99 12.05 -9.39
C LEU A 133 -8.69 10.61 -8.90
N PHE A 134 -9.56 10.02 -8.07
CA PHE A 134 -9.41 8.62 -7.67
C PHE A 134 -9.69 7.63 -8.79
N LEU A 135 -10.61 7.94 -9.71
CA LEU A 135 -10.81 7.14 -10.93
C LEU A 135 -9.54 7.11 -11.79
N ILE A 136 -8.89 8.25 -12.01
CA ILE A 136 -7.64 8.34 -12.77
C ILE A 136 -6.54 7.51 -12.09
N TRP A 137 -6.39 7.61 -10.77
CA TRP A 137 -5.43 6.77 -10.05
C TRP A 137 -5.77 5.29 -10.10
N GLY A 138 -7.05 4.93 -10.06
CA GLY A 138 -7.52 3.56 -10.19
C GLY A 138 -7.13 2.89 -11.53
N LEU A 139 -6.86 3.67 -12.59
CA LEU A 139 -6.38 3.14 -13.87
C LEU A 139 -4.97 2.51 -13.78
N LEU A 140 -4.23 2.75 -12.70
CA LEU A 140 -2.96 2.06 -12.43
C LEU A 140 -3.13 0.54 -12.25
N ILE A 141 -4.36 0.03 -12.16
CA ILE A 141 -4.63 -1.40 -12.25
C ILE A 141 -3.96 -2.06 -13.46
N VAL A 142 -3.88 -1.37 -14.61
CA VAL A 142 -3.22 -1.86 -15.83
C VAL A 142 -1.72 -2.08 -15.58
N TYR A 143 -1.08 -1.16 -14.88
CA TYR A 143 0.34 -1.26 -14.52
C TYR A 143 0.57 -2.44 -13.57
N TYR A 144 -0.24 -2.58 -12.52
CA TYR A 144 -0.09 -3.67 -11.55
C TYR A 144 -0.43 -5.06 -12.11
N ILE A 145 -1.41 -5.17 -13.02
CA ILE A 145 -1.65 -6.40 -13.78
C ILE A 145 -0.44 -6.71 -14.68
N GLY A 146 0.18 -5.69 -15.30
CA GLY A 146 1.42 -5.84 -16.06
C GLY A 146 2.56 -6.42 -15.23
N ILE A 147 2.69 -5.99 -13.97
CA ILE A 147 3.67 -6.55 -13.01
C ILE A 147 3.30 -8.00 -12.63
N LEU A 148 2.02 -8.29 -12.39
CA LEU A 148 1.59 -9.66 -12.11
C LEU A 148 1.93 -10.61 -13.27
N ILE A 149 1.70 -10.18 -14.52
CA ILE A 149 2.11 -10.95 -15.72
C ILE A 149 3.62 -11.15 -15.74
N TYR A 150 4.41 -10.15 -15.34
CA TYR A 150 5.85 -10.25 -15.24
C TYR A 150 6.30 -11.36 -14.28
N TYR A 151 5.69 -11.45 -13.10
CA TYR A 151 5.99 -12.53 -12.15
C TYR A 151 5.48 -13.90 -12.64
N VAL A 152 4.23 -13.99 -13.11
CA VAL A 152 3.61 -15.26 -13.56
C VAL A 152 4.36 -15.86 -14.76
N THR A 153 4.85 -15.03 -15.67
CA THR A 153 5.60 -15.48 -16.85
C THR A 153 7.09 -15.73 -16.59
N ARG A 154 7.52 -15.67 -15.32
CA ARG A 154 8.94 -15.78 -14.91
C ARG A 154 9.82 -14.77 -15.66
N TYR A 155 9.39 -13.50 -15.65
CA TYR A 155 10.16 -12.37 -16.17
C TYR A 155 10.32 -12.31 -17.69
N LYS A 156 9.47 -13.02 -18.45
CA LYS A 156 9.55 -13.08 -19.92
C LYS A 156 8.71 -12.03 -20.63
N LYS A 157 7.63 -11.57 -20.01
CA LYS A 157 6.65 -10.61 -20.57
C LYS A 157 6.12 -9.70 -19.45
N GLY A 158 5.37 -8.66 -19.79
CA GLY A 158 4.78 -7.76 -18.80
C GLY A 158 5.66 -6.56 -18.49
N ILE A 159 5.42 -5.94 -17.33
CA ILE A 159 6.10 -4.71 -16.90
C ILE A 159 6.96 -5.03 -15.68
N SER A 160 8.24 -4.67 -15.71
CA SER A 160 9.11 -4.83 -14.55
C SER A 160 8.69 -3.85 -13.44
N PRO A 161 8.64 -4.29 -12.18
CA PRO A 161 8.23 -3.43 -11.07
C PRO A 161 9.25 -2.32 -10.84
N ASN A 162 8.77 -1.08 -10.80
CA ASN A 162 9.54 0.06 -10.32
C ASN A 162 9.17 0.37 -8.86
N VAL A 163 10.00 -0.10 -7.93
CA VAL A 163 9.77 0.02 -6.48
C VAL A 163 9.65 1.48 -6.03
N PHE A 164 10.46 2.37 -6.60
CA PHE A 164 10.43 3.80 -6.28
C PHE A 164 9.09 4.44 -6.67
N PHE A 165 8.61 4.14 -7.88
CA PHE A 165 7.32 4.62 -8.36
C PHE A 165 6.17 4.12 -7.49
N ILE A 166 6.14 2.82 -7.18
CA ILE A 166 5.07 2.20 -6.37
C ILE A 166 4.98 2.83 -4.98
N ASN A 167 6.12 3.06 -4.33
CA ASN A 167 6.17 3.63 -2.99
C ASN A 167 5.72 5.10 -2.96
N ILE A 168 6.16 5.92 -3.93
CA ILE A 168 5.75 7.32 -4.04
C ILE A 168 4.27 7.43 -4.37
N GLU A 169 3.78 6.62 -5.30
CA GLU A 169 2.37 6.61 -5.67
C GLU A 169 1.49 6.22 -4.47
N THR A 170 1.87 5.18 -3.74
CA THR A 170 1.13 4.71 -2.56
C THR A 170 1.11 5.80 -1.49
N LEU A 171 2.25 6.47 -1.27
CA LEU A 171 2.32 7.63 -0.39
C LEU A 171 1.34 8.73 -0.79
N LEU A 172 1.40 9.19 -2.04
CA LEU A 172 0.58 10.30 -2.51
C LEU A 172 -0.91 9.99 -2.38
N ILE A 173 -1.31 8.77 -2.73
CA ILE A 173 -2.70 8.31 -2.58
C ILE A 173 -3.15 8.38 -1.13
N PHE A 174 -2.36 7.87 -0.17
CA PHE A 174 -2.75 7.92 1.23
C PHE A 174 -2.79 9.33 1.80
N LEU A 175 -1.86 10.20 1.39
CA LEU A 175 -1.87 11.60 1.80
C LEU A 175 -3.14 12.31 1.31
N ILE A 176 -3.54 12.05 0.07
CA ILE A 176 -4.73 12.65 -0.52
C ILE A 176 -6.01 12.09 0.09
N LEU A 177 -6.08 10.78 0.31
CA LEU A 177 -7.18 10.15 1.05
C LEU A 177 -7.30 10.71 2.46
N TYR A 178 -6.17 10.86 3.16
CA TYR A 178 -6.16 11.44 4.50
C TYR A 178 -6.71 12.87 4.51
N ILE A 179 -6.19 13.73 3.63
CA ILE A 179 -6.67 15.11 3.50
C ILE A 179 -8.16 15.12 3.12
N GLY A 180 -8.58 14.25 2.20
CA GLY A 180 -9.96 14.12 1.78
C GLY A 180 -10.91 13.77 2.92
N THR A 181 -10.48 13.00 3.94
CA THR A 181 -11.31 12.73 5.13
C THR A 181 -11.60 13.97 5.98
N PHE A 182 -10.93 15.11 5.77
CA PHE A 182 -11.27 16.37 6.45
C PHE A 182 -12.13 17.31 5.61
N ILE A 183 -12.12 17.12 4.29
CA ILE A 183 -12.82 17.99 3.34
C ILE A 183 -14.27 17.52 3.17
N ILE A 184 -14.45 16.20 3.08
CA ILE A 184 -15.74 15.51 3.01
C ILE A 184 -16.22 15.26 4.44
#